data_AF-A0A2T3HQU7-F1
#
_entry.id   AF-A0A2T3HQU7-F1
#
_cell.length_a   1.000
_cell.length_b   1.000
_cell.length_c   1.000
_cell.angle_alpha   90.00
_cell.angle_beta   90.00
_cell.angle_gamma   90.00
#
_symmetry.space_group_name_H-M   'P 1'
#
loop_
_entity.id
_entity.type
_entity.pdbx_description
1 polymer ?
#
loop_
_entity_poly.entity_id
_entity_poly.type
_entity_poly.pdbx_seq_one_letter_code
_entity_poly.pdbx_strand_id
1 'polypeptide(L)'
;MAELNTGGDGGKGGKVRSKKQSTRVDLTAMVDLAFLLITFFMLTTTLSKPQAMDVAKPDKDEKNDTKLELRASTAMTILLGKNDKIAWYMGEAGKSEPNIVGFGDIRKALLDNKKKVTDMYGNDPKRQLTVVIKPTEGANYKNFVDIMDELAIAKIKTAPAIDDDPKNLLEGEKDFMKKAGIL
;
A
#
# COMPACT_ATOMS: atom_id res chain seq x y z
N MET A 1 -12.00 40.10 -13.31
CA MET A 1 -13.10 40.76 -12.56
C MET A 1 -14.40 40.14 -13.03
N ALA A 2 -15.25 39.71 -12.09
CA ALA A 2 -16.56 39.15 -12.41
C ALA A 2 -17.60 40.24 -12.16
N GLU A 3 -18.09 40.84 -13.23
CA GLU A 3 -19.06 41.94 -13.18
C GLU A 3 -20.43 41.45 -13.63
N LEU A 4 -21.47 41.92 -12.92
CA LEU A 4 -22.86 41.71 -13.34
C LEU A 4 -23.42 43.06 -13.77
N ASN A 5 -23.61 43.23 -15.09
CA ASN A 5 -24.05 44.48 -15.66
C ASN A 5 -25.59 44.60 -15.56
N THR A 6 -26.09 45.37 -14.60
CA THR A 6 -27.54 45.59 -14.39
C THR A 6 -28.07 46.85 -15.10
N GLY A 7 -27.51 47.21 -16.26
CA GLY A 7 -27.91 48.38 -17.05
C GLY A 7 -28.95 48.03 -18.13
N GLY A 8 -30.18 48.57 -17.99
CA GLY A 8 -31.36 48.20 -18.77
C GLY A 8 -31.57 48.86 -20.15
N ASP A 9 -32.52 48.27 -20.87
CA ASP A 9 -33.12 48.72 -22.13
C ASP A 9 -33.93 50.01 -21.95
N GLY A 10 -33.66 51.01 -22.78
CA GLY A 10 -34.14 52.39 -22.64
C GLY A 10 -34.90 52.84 -23.89
N GLY A 11 -36.21 52.63 -23.91
CA GLY A 11 -37.14 53.18 -24.89
C GLY A 11 -37.24 54.71 -24.85
N LYS A 12 -37.41 55.30 -26.04
CA LYS A 12 -37.57 56.74 -26.36
C LYS A 12 -38.53 57.48 -25.42
N GLY A 13 -38.08 58.59 -24.83
CA GLY A 13 -38.97 59.58 -24.20
C GLY A 13 -38.22 60.65 -23.40
N GLY A 14 -38.19 61.88 -23.92
CA GLY A 14 -37.46 63.03 -23.36
C GLY A 14 -38.00 63.53 -22.03
N LYS A 15 -37.56 62.90 -20.93
CA LYS A 15 -37.65 63.47 -19.57
C LYS A 15 -36.26 63.36 -18.94
N VAL A 16 -35.68 64.48 -18.51
CA VAL A 16 -34.37 64.52 -17.84
C VAL A 16 -34.48 63.83 -16.49
N ARG A 17 -34.32 62.49 -16.48
CA ARG A 17 -34.16 61.70 -15.26
C ARG A 17 -32.73 61.86 -14.77
N SER A 18 -32.55 62.12 -13.48
CA SER A 18 -31.22 62.16 -12.84
C SER A 18 -30.43 60.91 -13.25
N LYS A 19 -29.16 61.08 -13.65
CA LYS A 19 -28.24 59.96 -13.90
C LYS A 19 -28.22 59.07 -12.66
N LYS A 20 -28.96 57.96 -12.67
CA LYS A 20 -28.77 56.91 -11.67
C LYS A 20 -27.42 56.28 -12.01
N GLN A 21 -26.44 56.54 -11.16
CA GLN A 21 -25.12 55.93 -11.28
C GLN A 21 -25.33 54.41 -11.22
N SER A 22 -24.99 53.72 -12.30
CA SER A 22 -25.09 52.26 -12.35
C SER A 22 -24.19 51.71 -11.25
N THR A 23 -24.79 51.12 -10.22
CA THR A 23 -24.06 50.43 -9.16
C THR A 23 -23.63 49.08 -9.72
N ARG A 24 -22.49 49.06 -10.40
CA ARG A 24 -21.82 47.81 -10.78
C ARG A 24 -21.56 47.02 -9.51
N VAL A 25 -22.08 45.79 -9.47
CA VAL A 25 -21.84 44.88 -8.35
C VAL A 25 -20.64 44.02 -8.71
N ASP A 26 -19.56 44.18 -7.96
CA ASP A 26 -18.37 43.35 -8.08
C ASP A 26 -18.60 42.04 -7.32
N LEU A 27 -18.52 40.91 -8.03
CA LEU A 27 -18.68 39.58 -7.47
C LEU A 27 -17.34 38.90 -7.19
N THR A 28 -16.20 39.60 -7.30
CA THR A 28 -14.86 39.01 -7.07
C THR A 28 -14.75 38.24 -5.76
N ALA A 29 -15.31 38.76 -4.66
CA ALA A 29 -15.33 38.05 -3.38
C ALA A 29 -16.16 36.75 -3.40
N MET A 30 -17.26 36.70 -4.16
CA MET A 30 -18.08 35.48 -4.30
C MET A 30 -17.42 34.45 -5.23
N VAL A 31 -16.74 34.90 -6.29
CA VAL A 31 -16.05 34.01 -7.23
C VAL A 31 -14.85 33.34 -6.58
N ASP A 32 -14.11 34.06 -5.73
CA ASP A 32 -12.96 33.50 -5.03
C ASP A 32 -13.36 32.41 -4.02
N LEU A 33 -14.47 32.59 -3.29
CA LEU A 33 -15.02 31.54 -2.41
C LEU A 33 -15.44 30.29 -3.20
N ALA A 34 -16.05 30.47 -4.38
CA ALA A 34 -16.42 29.34 -5.23
C ALA A 34 -15.18 28.61 -5.79
N PHE A 35 -14.13 29.35 -6.17
CA PHE A 35 -12.89 28.78 -6.65
C PHE A 35 -12.14 28.01 -5.55
N LEU A 36 -12.11 28.56 -4.32
CA LEU A 36 -11.54 27.89 -3.16
C LEU A 36 -12.31 26.59 -2.83
N LEU A 37 -13.63 26.59 -2.93
CA LEU A 37 -14.43 25.39 -2.71
C LEU A 37 -14.22 24.34 -3.81
N ILE A 38 -14.17 24.72 -5.09
CA ILE A 38 -13.94 23.76 -6.19
C ILE A 38 -12.55 23.13 -6.06
N THR A 39 -11.52 23.93 -5.75
CA THR A 39 -10.15 23.43 -5.56
C THR A 39 -10.04 22.57 -4.30
N PHE A 40 -10.67 22.96 -3.20
CA PHE A 40 -10.76 22.16 -1.97
C PHE A 40 -11.49 20.83 -2.21
N PHE A 41 -12.65 20.84 -2.87
CA PHE A 41 -13.40 19.63 -3.20
C PHE A 41 -12.63 18.74 -4.19
N MET A 42 -11.94 19.29 -5.20
CA MET A 42 -11.07 18.50 -6.08
C MET A 42 -9.87 17.89 -5.35
N LEU A 43 -9.20 18.64 -4.46
CA LEU A 43 -8.06 18.12 -3.70
C LEU A 43 -8.47 17.08 -2.64
N THR A 44 -9.62 17.26 -2.00
CA THR A 44 -10.13 16.30 -1.00
C THR A 44 -10.64 15.01 -1.66
N THR A 45 -11.19 15.10 -2.89
CA THR A 45 -11.62 13.91 -3.66
C THR A 45 -10.45 13.09 -4.20
N THR A 46 -9.29 13.69 -4.50
CA THR A 46 -8.10 12.91 -4.90
C THR A 46 -7.44 12.21 -3.71
N LEU A 47 -7.42 12.84 -2.53
CA LEU A 47 -6.85 12.23 -1.32
C LEU A 47 -7.68 11.04 -0.80
N SER A 48 -8.99 11.01 -1.10
CA SER A 48 -9.90 9.95 -0.65
C SER A 48 -9.84 8.67 -1.49
N LYS A 49 -9.03 8.62 -2.56
CA LYS A 49 -8.89 7.39 -3.34
C LYS A 49 -8.06 6.37 -2.56
N PRO A 50 -8.63 5.20 -2.19
CA PRO A 50 -7.83 4.17 -1.55
C PRO A 50 -6.73 3.72 -2.51
N GLN A 51 -5.47 3.77 -2.07
CA GLN A 51 -4.37 3.07 -2.74
C GLN A 51 -4.55 1.58 -2.43
N ALA A 52 -5.28 0.89 -3.29
CA ALA A 52 -5.56 -0.53 -3.13
C ALA A 52 -4.33 -1.34 -3.56
N MET A 53 -3.87 -2.21 -2.68
CA MET A 53 -2.86 -3.22 -2.98
C MET A 53 -3.54 -4.58 -3.10
N ASP A 54 -3.26 -5.31 -4.16
CA ASP A 54 -3.81 -6.65 -4.37
C ASP A 54 -3.09 -7.64 -3.45
N VAL A 55 -3.84 -8.18 -2.49
CA VAL A 55 -3.33 -9.06 -1.45
C VAL A 55 -4.03 -10.41 -1.58
N ALA A 56 -3.25 -11.44 -1.87
CA ALA A 56 -3.74 -12.81 -1.89
C ALA A 56 -3.66 -13.41 -0.48
N LYS A 57 -4.77 -13.42 0.24
CA LYS A 57 -4.89 -14.17 1.49
C LYS A 57 -5.29 -15.61 1.19
N PRO A 58 -4.56 -16.64 1.67
CA PRO A 58 -4.99 -18.02 1.54
C PRO A 58 -6.29 -18.26 2.32
N ASP A 59 -7.17 -19.10 1.76
CA ASP A 59 -8.42 -19.48 2.40
C ASP A 59 -8.17 -20.26 3.70
N LYS A 60 -9.01 -20.02 4.72
CA LYS A 60 -8.89 -20.62 6.05
C LYS A 60 -9.46 -22.04 6.15
N ASP A 61 -10.11 -22.52 5.10
CA ASP A 61 -10.79 -23.82 5.11
C ASP A 61 -9.81 -24.96 4.81
N GLU A 62 -9.67 -25.90 5.75
CA GLU A 62 -8.84 -27.12 5.62
C GLU A 62 -9.31 -28.08 4.51
N LYS A 63 -10.45 -27.79 3.86
CA LYS A 63 -11.13 -28.66 2.87
C LYS A 63 -10.96 -28.22 1.42
N ASN A 64 -9.97 -27.39 1.10
CA ASN A 64 -9.62 -27.12 -0.30
C ASN A 64 -8.44 -27.99 -0.71
N ASP A 65 -8.67 -28.93 -1.64
CA ASP A 65 -7.67 -29.70 -2.38
C ASP A 65 -6.72 -28.82 -3.23
N THR A 66 -6.88 -27.50 -3.15
CA THR A 66 -6.04 -26.45 -3.74
C THR A 66 -5.16 -25.75 -2.70
N LYS A 67 -4.67 -26.48 -1.68
CA LYS A 67 -3.46 -26.03 -0.99
C LYS A 67 -2.37 -25.93 -2.05
N LEU A 68 -1.97 -24.72 -2.41
CA LEU A 68 -0.77 -24.53 -3.22
C LEU A 68 0.35 -25.20 -2.45
N GLU A 69 0.74 -26.41 -2.88
CA GLU A 69 1.90 -27.10 -2.33
C GLU A 69 3.10 -26.25 -2.69
N LEU A 70 3.41 -25.30 -1.81
CA LEU A 70 4.63 -24.53 -1.88
C LEU A 70 5.77 -25.52 -1.75
N ARG A 71 6.53 -25.68 -2.83
CA ARG A 71 7.79 -26.40 -2.76
C ARG A 71 8.68 -25.65 -1.79
N ALA A 72 9.08 -26.31 -0.71
CA ALA A 72 9.96 -25.70 0.29
C ALA A 72 11.20 -25.05 -0.34
N SER A 73 11.72 -25.60 -1.43
CA SER A 73 12.89 -25.05 -2.11
C SER A 73 12.69 -23.67 -2.77
N THR A 74 11.45 -23.26 -3.07
CA THR A 74 11.13 -21.98 -3.71
C THR A 74 10.33 -21.04 -2.80
N ALA A 75 10.07 -21.45 -1.55
CA ALA A 75 9.33 -20.67 -0.58
C ALA A 75 10.28 -19.93 0.37
N MET A 76 10.07 -18.63 0.52
CA MET A 76 10.73 -17.77 1.50
C MET A 76 9.69 -17.28 2.48
N THR A 77 9.92 -17.46 3.78
CA THR A 77 9.04 -16.92 4.81
C THR A 77 9.72 -15.73 5.48
N ILE A 78 8.97 -14.64 5.62
CA ILE A 78 9.39 -13.40 6.26
C ILE A 78 8.52 -13.18 7.49
N LEU A 79 9.17 -13.16 8.65
CA LEU A 79 8.61 -12.88 9.96
C LEU A 79 8.89 -11.42 10.29
N LEU A 80 7.81 -10.63 10.45
CA LEU A 80 7.92 -9.25 10.90
C LEU A 80 7.91 -9.22 12.42
N GLY A 81 8.99 -8.70 13.02
CA GLY A 81 9.13 -8.56 14.47
C GLY A 81 9.07 -7.11 14.95
N LYS A 82 9.23 -6.97 16.27
CA LYS A 82 9.38 -5.70 16.97
C LYS A 82 10.73 -5.03 16.67
N ASN A 83 10.79 -3.71 16.87
CA ASN A 83 12.00 -2.88 16.70
C ASN A 83 12.55 -2.83 15.28
N ASP A 84 11.67 -2.81 14.28
CA ASP A 84 12.04 -2.73 12.86
C ASP A 84 13.05 -3.82 12.46
N LYS A 85 12.87 -5.02 13.00
CA LYS A 85 13.66 -6.20 12.66
C LYS A 85 12.80 -7.21 11.90
N ILE A 86 13.42 -7.81 10.90
CA ILE A 86 12.81 -8.80 10.03
C ILE A 86 13.61 -10.08 10.19
N ALA A 87 12.95 -11.19 10.50
CA ALA A 87 13.57 -12.51 10.42
C ALA A 87 13.08 -13.20 9.15
N TRP A 88 13.96 -13.81 8.36
CA TRP A 88 13.55 -14.56 7.18
C TRP A 88 14.29 -15.88 7.07
N TYR A 89 13.65 -16.86 6.47
CA TYR A 89 14.26 -18.15 6.15
C TYR A 89 13.72 -18.70 4.82
N MET A 90 14.47 -19.61 4.22
CA MET A 90 14.06 -20.37 3.03
C MET A 90 13.64 -21.77 3.46
N GLY A 91 12.53 -22.28 2.91
CA GLY A 91 12.06 -23.64 3.13
C GLY A 91 11.13 -23.81 4.31
N GLU A 92 11.26 -24.95 4.99
CA GLU A 92 10.42 -25.34 6.12
C GLU A 92 10.92 -24.72 7.43
N ALA A 93 9.98 -24.29 8.26
CA ALA A 93 10.27 -23.78 9.60
C ALA A 93 11.01 -24.85 10.44
N GLY A 94 12.14 -24.47 11.02
CA GLY A 94 12.95 -25.34 11.90
C GLY A 94 14.09 -26.10 11.24
N LYS A 95 14.16 -26.18 9.90
CA LYS A 95 15.31 -26.77 9.17
C LYS A 95 16.39 -25.75 8.81
N SER A 96 15.99 -24.48 8.64
CA SER A 96 16.87 -23.36 8.34
C SER A 96 16.81 -22.36 9.48
N GLU A 97 17.95 -21.98 10.06
CA GLU A 97 17.99 -20.91 11.06
C GLU A 97 17.56 -19.57 10.41
N PRO A 98 16.63 -18.81 11.00
CA PRO A 98 16.19 -17.55 10.45
C PRO A 98 17.30 -16.49 10.52
N ASN A 99 17.54 -15.79 9.42
CA ASN A 99 18.44 -14.65 9.39
C ASN A 99 17.69 -13.39 9.82
N ILE A 100 18.23 -12.69 10.81
CA ILE A 100 17.70 -11.40 11.25
C ILE A 100 18.38 -10.31 10.42
N VAL A 101 17.58 -9.53 9.69
CA VAL A 101 18.01 -8.40 8.89
C VAL A 101 17.21 -7.16 9.27
N GLY A 102 17.80 -5.98 9.07
CA GLY A 102 17.07 -4.71 9.12
C GLY A 102 16.29 -4.45 7.83
N PHE A 103 15.35 -3.49 7.88
CA PHE A 103 14.56 -3.07 6.72
C PHE A 103 15.41 -2.64 5.51
N GLY A 104 16.58 -2.04 5.73
CA GLY A 104 17.45 -1.62 4.63
C GLY A 104 18.08 -2.77 3.83
N ASP A 105 18.24 -3.95 4.44
CA ASP A 105 18.96 -5.07 3.85
C ASP A 105 18.05 -6.17 3.28
N ILE A 106 16.74 -6.13 3.59
CA ILE A 106 15.77 -7.11 3.10
C ILE A 106 15.71 -7.14 1.57
N ARG A 107 15.88 -5.99 0.91
CA ARG A 107 15.89 -5.88 -0.56
C ARG A 107 17.01 -6.70 -1.18
N LYS A 108 18.22 -6.67 -0.60
CA LYS A 108 19.36 -7.46 -1.10
C LYS A 108 19.08 -8.94 -0.92
N ALA A 109 18.58 -9.34 0.26
CA ALA A 109 18.21 -10.73 0.53
C ALA A 109 17.15 -11.26 -0.46
N LEU A 110 16.12 -10.45 -0.76
CA LEU A 110 15.09 -10.80 -1.75
C LEU A 110 15.66 -10.97 -3.16
N LEU A 111 16.53 -10.06 -3.61
CA LEU A 111 17.15 -10.14 -4.93
C LEU A 111 18.13 -11.32 -5.04
N ASP A 112 18.93 -11.57 -4.01
CA ASP A 112 19.88 -12.67 -3.99
C ASP A 112 19.17 -14.02 -3.96
N ASN A 113 18.12 -14.16 -3.14
CA ASN A 113 17.32 -15.38 -3.10
C ASN A 113 16.52 -15.57 -4.40
N LYS A 114 16.03 -14.49 -5.00
CA LYS A 114 15.37 -14.56 -6.32
C LYS A 114 16.33 -15.10 -7.38
N LYS A 115 17.56 -14.58 -7.44
CA LYS A 115 18.62 -15.06 -8.36
C LYS A 115 18.95 -16.52 -8.11
N LYS A 116 19.17 -16.92 -6.85
CA LYS A 116 19.44 -18.32 -6.48
C LYS A 116 18.34 -19.26 -6.94
N VAL A 117 17.07 -18.88 -6.77
CA VAL A 117 15.93 -19.70 -7.22
C VAL A 117 15.88 -19.76 -8.75
N THR A 118 16.12 -18.65 -9.46
CA THR A 118 16.16 -18.67 -10.93
C THR A 118 17.36 -19.45 -11.49
N ASP A 119 18.50 -19.44 -10.80
CA ASP A 119 19.70 -20.17 -11.21
C ASP A 119 19.53 -21.68 -11.00
N MET A 120 18.86 -22.08 -9.90
CA MET A 120 18.62 -23.49 -9.59
C MET A 120 17.49 -24.12 -10.42
N TYR A 121 16.45 -23.34 -10.76
CA TYR A 121 15.22 -23.88 -11.34
C TYR A 121 14.84 -23.28 -12.70
N GLY A 122 15.64 -22.36 -13.24
CA GLY A 122 15.37 -21.69 -14.50
C GLY A 122 14.22 -20.67 -14.42
N ASN A 123 13.78 -20.18 -15.57
CA ASN A 123 12.67 -19.23 -15.69
C ASN A 123 11.31 -19.96 -15.79
N ASP A 124 11.11 -20.99 -14.96
CA ASP A 124 9.86 -21.75 -14.94
C ASP A 124 8.77 -20.95 -14.20
N PRO A 125 7.59 -20.72 -14.80
CA PRO A 125 6.50 -19.97 -14.16
C PRO A 125 5.95 -20.65 -12.90
N LYS A 126 6.21 -21.96 -12.71
CA LYS A 126 5.81 -22.73 -11.52
C LYS A 126 6.88 -22.79 -10.41
N ARG A 127 8.09 -22.28 -10.65
CA ARG A 127 9.24 -22.37 -9.71
C ARG A 127 9.83 -21.00 -9.39
N GLN A 128 9.02 -19.96 -9.47
CA GLN A 128 9.40 -18.62 -9.03
C GLN A 128 9.44 -18.57 -7.50
N LEU A 129 10.25 -17.66 -6.97
CA LEU A 129 10.32 -17.39 -5.54
C LEU A 129 8.93 -16.95 -5.06
N THR A 130 8.34 -17.72 -4.14
CA THR A 130 7.09 -17.35 -3.46
C THR A 130 7.45 -16.85 -2.06
N VAL A 131 6.92 -15.69 -1.68
CA VAL A 131 7.18 -15.09 -0.37
C VAL A 131 5.94 -15.22 0.49
N VAL A 132 6.10 -15.68 1.73
CA VAL A 132 5.04 -15.73 2.75
C VAL A 132 5.37 -14.70 3.81
N ILE A 133 4.44 -13.80 4.10
CA ILE A 133 4.64 -12.76 5.12
C ILE A 133 3.80 -13.12 6.33
N LYS A 134 4.49 -13.29 7.46
CA LYS A 134 3.89 -13.59 8.76
C LYS A 134 4.13 -12.42 9.72
N PRO A 135 3.16 -11.49 9.88
CA PRO A 135 3.25 -10.46 10.90
C PRO A 135 3.09 -11.05 12.30
N THR A 136 3.95 -10.65 13.23
CA THR A 136 3.77 -10.94 14.66
C THR A 136 2.97 -9.85 15.36
N GLU A 137 2.55 -10.10 16.61
CA GLU A 137 1.84 -9.11 17.44
C GLU A 137 2.67 -7.84 17.68
N GLY A 138 4.01 -7.93 17.65
CA GLY A 138 4.92 -6.80 17.78
C GLY A 138 5.23 -6.03 16.48
N ALA A 139 4.65 -6.43 15.33
CA ALA A 139 4.93 -5.81 14.04
C ALA A 139 4.16 -4.49 13.85
N ASN A 140 4.84 -3.47 13.33
CA ASN A 140 4.19 -2.21 12.95
C ASN A 140 3.51 -2.33 11.58
N TYR A 141 2.34 -1.71 11.41
CA TYR A 141 1.65 -1.67 10.11
C TYR A 141 2.50 -1.01 9.01
N LYS A 142 3.28 0.02 9.36
CA LYS A 142 4.25 0.65 8.46
C LYS A 142 5.23 -0.37 7.87
N ASN A 143 5.79 -1.23 8.72
CA ASN A 143 6.74 -2.25 8.33
C ASN A 143 6.13 -3.27 7.37
N PHE A 144 4.85 -3.59 7.57
CA PHE A 144 4.12 -4.46 6.66
C PHE A 144 3.95 -3.82 5.27
N VAL A 145 3.55 -2.55 5.21
CA VAL A 145 3.43 -1.79 3.95
C VAL A 145 4.78 -1.68 3.25
N ASP A 146 5.84 -1.35 3.99
CA ASP A 146 7.20 -1.20 3.45
C ASP A 146 7.70 -2.53 2.82
N ILE A 147 7.46 -3.69 3.46
CA ILE A 147 7.81 -4.98 2.84
C ILE A 147 7.01 -5.26 1.57
N MET A 148 5.72 -4.92 1.57
CA MET A 148 4.89 -5.14 0.39
C MET A 148 5.33 -4.27 -0.80
N ASP A 149 5.73 -3.02 -0.54
CA ASP A 149 6.35 -2.15 -1.54
C ASP A 149 7.68 -2.73 -2.04
N GLU A 150 8.52 -3.28 -1.15
CA GLU A 150 9.76 -3.95 -1.54
C GLU A 150 9.52 -5.18 -2.43
N LEU A 151 8.46 -5.95 -2.19
CA LEU A 151 8.08 -7.09 -3.03
C LEU A 151 7.58 -6.65 -4.41
N ALA A 152 6.79 -5.56 -4.45
CA ALA A 152 6.32 -4.96 -5.71
C ALA A 152 7.51 -4.46 -6.55
N ILE A 153 8.48 -3.79 -5.92
CA ILE A 153 9.72 -3.34 -6.56
C ILE A 153 10.56 -4.53 -7.06
N ALA A 154 10.66 -5.59 -6.25
CA ALA A 154 11.36 -6.81 -6.62
C ALA A 154 10.65 -7.63 -7.73
N LYS A 155 9.46 -7.20 -8.18
CA LYS A 155 8.63 -7.89 -9.19
C LYS A 155 8.41 -9.36 -8.86
N ILE A 156 8.15 -9.67 -7.59
CA ILE A 156 7.77 -11.01 -7.15
C ILE A 156 6.25 -11.10 -7.31
N LYS A 157 5.81 -11.70 -8.43
CA LYS A 157 4.39 -11.75 -8.83
C LYS A 157 3.63 -12.91 -8.19
N THR A 158 4.35 -13.91 -7.67
CA THR A 158 3.73 -15.08 -7.05
C THR A 158 3.28 -14.69 -5.65
N ALA A 159 2.00 -14.32 -5.58
CA ALA A 159 1.17 -14.06 -4.40
C ALA A 159 1.95 -14.04 -3.07
N PRO A 160 2.22 -12.86 -2.48
CA PRO A 160 2.59 -12.81 -1.08
C PRO A 160 1.43 -13.39 -0.27
N ALA A 161 1.57 -14.64 0.17
CA ALA A 161 0.57 -15.24 1.04
C ALA A 161 0.75 -14.60 2.41
N ILE A 162 -0.24 -13.80 2.82
CA ILE A 162 -0.25 -13.23 4.16
C ILE A 162 -0.87 -14.25 5.08
N ASP A 163 -0.10 -14.62 6.09
CA ASP A 163 -0.56 -15.47 7.17
C ASP A 163 -0.46 -14.69 8.47
N ASP A 164 -1.54 -13.97 8.77
CA ASP A 164 -1.73 -13.09 9.92
C ASP A 164 -2.31 -13.83 11.14
N ASP A 165 -2.61 -15.13 11.02
CA ASP A 165 -3.17 -15.90 12.10
C ASP A 165 -2.06 -16.36 13.07
N PRO A 166 -2.07 -15.91 14.35
CA PRO A 166 -1.04 -16.26 15.34
C PRO A 166 -0.98 -17.76 15.69
N LYS A 167 -1.95 -18.54 15.20
CA LYS A 167 -2.02 -20.00 15.26
C LYS A 167 -1.06 -20.69 14.28
N ASN A 168 -0.70 -20.02 13.18
CA ASN A 168 0.16 -20.57 12.12
C ASN A 168 1.64 -20.21 12.30
N LEU A 169 1.95 -19.47 13.37
CA LEU A 169 3.32 -19.30 13.87
C LEU A 169 3.73 -20.58 14.61
N LEU A 170 4.71 -21.30 14.05
CA LEU A 170 5.21 -22.52 14.68
C LEU A 170 5.92 -22.19 15.99
N GLU A 171 5.88 -23.10 16.96
CA GLU A 171 6.52 -22.91 18.27
C GLU A 171 8.02 -22.60 18.15
N GLY A 172 8.72 -23.20 17.19
CA GLY A 172 10.13 -22.90 16.89
C GLY A 172 10.38 -21.47 16.37
N GLU A 173 9.43 -20.88 15.65
CA GLU A 173 9.52 -19.48 15.19
C GLU A 173 9.30 -18.52 16.37
N LYS A 174 8.32 -18.83 17.23
CA LYS A 174 8.04 -18.06 18.46
C LYS A 174 9.23 -18.11 19.42
N ASP A 175 9.86 -19.25 19.57
CA ASP A 175 11.02 -19.42 20.43
C ASP A 175 12.26 -18.70 19.88
N PHE A 176 12.49 -18.74 18.57
CA PHE A 176 13.56 -17.96 17.95
C PHE A 176 13.33 -16.45 18.11
N MET A 177 12.10 -15.98 17.89
CA MET A 177 11.78 -14.56 18.02
C MET A 177 11.79 -14.07 19.48
N LYS A 178 11.39 -14.92 20.44
CA LYS A 178 11.58 -14.64 21.87
C LYS A 178 13.06 -14.59 22.26
N LYS A 179 13.88 -15.55 21.79
CA LYS A 179 15.33 -15.56 22.02
C LYS A 179 16.02 -14.34 21.40
N ALA A 180 15.53 -13.88 20.24
CA ALA A 180 16.04 -12.71 19.55
C ALA A 180 15.47 -11.37 20.07
N GLY A 181 14.48 -11.41 20.99
CA GLY A 181 13.85 -10.20 21.56
C GLY A 181 13.03 -9.38 20.55
N ILE A 182 12.50 -10.03 19.52
CA ILE A 182 11.78 -9.42 18.40
C ILE A 182 10.32 -9.85 18.30
N LEU A 183 9.82 -10.58 19.31
CA LEU A 183 8.39 -10.90 19.43
C LEU A 183 7.57 -9.68 19.88
#